data_AF-A0A377AN07-F1
#
_entry.id   AF-A0A377AN07-F1
#
_cell.length_a   1.000
_cell.length_b   1.000
_cell.length_c   1.000
_cell.angle_alpha   90.00
_cell.angle_beta   90.00
_cell.angle_gamma   90.00
#
_symmetry.space_group_name_H-M   'P 1'
#
loop_
_entity.id
_entity.type
_entity.pdbx_description
1 polymer ?
#
loop_
_entity_poly.entity_id
_entity_poly.type
_entity_poly.pdbx_seq_one_letter_code
_entity_poly.pdbx_strand_id
1 'polypeptide(L)'
;MISQVSYDNRNASLYSQLPAIDRLLRDSSFLSLRDTYGHTRVVELLRQMLDEAREVIRGSQTLPAWCENWAQEVDARLTKEAQSALRPVINLTGTVLHTNLGRALQAEAAVEAVAQAMRSPVTLEYDLDDAGRGHRDRALAQLLCRITGAEDACIVNNMRRRCY
;
A
#
# COMPACT_ATOMS: atom_id res chain seq x y z
N MET A 1 -44.16 -12.47 28.29
CA MET A 1 -44.17 -13.20 27.00
C MET A 1 -44.41 -12.28 25.78
N ILE A 2 -45.07 -11.11 25.92
CA ILE A 2 -45.36 -10.18 24.80
C ILE A 2 -44.11 -9.39 24.35
N SER A 3 -43.18 -9.10 25.26
CA SER A 3 -41.98 -8.30 24.96
C SER A 3 -40.92 -9.05 24.14
N GLN A 4 -40.76 -10.37 24.30
CA GLN A 4 -39.79 -11.17 23.52
C GLN A 4 -40.18 -11.31 22.05
N VAL A 5 -41.48 -11.50 21.76
CA VAL A 5 -41.99 -11.64 20.39
C VAL A 5 -41.82 -10.34 19.59
N SER A 6 -42.02 -9.18 20.22
CA SER A 6 -41.80 -7.87 19.58
C SER A 6 -40.30 -7.58 19.36
N TYR A 7 -39.42 -8.13 20.20
CA TYR A 7 -37.97 -7.96 20.13
C TYR A 7 -37.34 -8.78 19.00
N ASP A 8 -37.74 -10.04 18.86
CA ASP A 8 -37.28 -10.92 17.78
C ASP A 8 -37.76 -10.44 16.40
N ASN A 9 -38.98 -9.90 16.32
CA ASN A 9 -39.54 -9.45 15.06
C ASN A 9 -38.84 -8.18 14.52
N ARG A 10 -38.37 -7.28 15.40
CA ARG A 10 -37.55 -6.12 14.99
C ARG A 10 -36.19 -6.55 14.45
N ASN A 11 -35.51 -7.48 15.13
CA ASN A 11 -34.22 -7.98 14.66
C ASN A 11 -34.35 -8.68 13.31
N ALA A 12 -35.35 -9.54 13.12
CA ALA A 12 -35.62 -10.19 11.83
C ALA A 12 -35.84 -9.17 10.69
N SER A 13 -36.50 -8.04 10.98
CA SER A 13 -36.69 -6.95 10.02
C SER A 13 -35.44 -6.14 9.72
N LEU A 14 -34.41 -6.15 10.57
CA LEU A 14 -33.14 -5.46 10.32
C LEU A 14 -32.19 -6.35 9.52
N TYR A 15 -32.14 -7.65 9.81
CA TYR A 15 -31.34 -8.61 9.05
C TYR A 15 -31.82 -8.75 7.60
N SER A 16 -33.13 -8.59 7.34
CA SER A 16 -33.67 -8.62 5.97
C SER A 16 -33.29 -7.40 5.12
N GLN A 17 -32.83 -6.31 5.75
CA GLN A 17 -32.37 -5.10 5.04
C GLN A 17 -30.91 -5.22 4.57
N LEU A 18 -30.15 -6.20 5.08
CA LEU A 18 -28.78 -6.42 4.62
C LEU A 18 -28.77 -7.01 3.21
N PRO A 19 -28.12 -6.35 2.22
CA PRO A 19 -28.07 -6.84 0.86
C PRO A 19 -27.15 -8.06 0.73
N ALA A 20 -27.47 -8.97 -0.20
CA ALA A 20 -26.52 -9.99 -0.62
C ALA A 20 -25.33 -9.36 -1.35
N ILE A 21 -24.12 -9.87 -1.13
CA ILE A 21 -22.91 -9.37 -1.82
C ILE A 21 -23.08 -9.40 -3.33
N ASP A 22 -23.64 -10.47 -3.88
CA ASP A 22 -23.88 -10.59 -5.33
C ASP A 22 -24.82 -9.50 -5.87
N ARG A 23 -25.74 -8.99 -5.04
CA ARG A 23 -26.61 -7.86 -5.41
C ARG A 23 -25.82 -6.56 -5.44
N LEU A 24 -24.95 -6.33 -4.45
CA LEU A 24 -24.07 -5.15 -4.42
C LEU A 24 -23.11 -5.15 -5.62
N LEU A 25 -22.48 -6.28 -5.91
CA LEU A 25 -21.50 -6.40 -7.00
C LEU A 25 -22.08 -6.21 -8.42
N ARG A 26 -23.41 -6.30 -8.57
CA ARG A 26 -24.13 -6.05 -9.83
C ARG A 26 -24.49 -4.57 -10.02
N ASP A 27 -24.40 -3.76 -8.96
CA ASP A 27 -24.63 -2.33 -9.08
C ASP A 27 -23.45 -1.65 -9.80
N SER A 28 -23.79 -0.70 -10.67
CA SER A 28 -22.86 0.13 -11.42
C SER A 28 -21.83 0.84 -10.54
N SER A 29 -22.22 1.23 -9.32
CA SER A 29 -21.34 1.86 -8.34
C SER A 29 -20.13 0.99 -7.95
N PHE A 30 -20.29 -0.33 -7.97
CA PHE A 30 -19.22 -1.29 -7.65
C PHE A 30 -18.36 -1.67 -8.85
N LEU A 31 -18.75 -1.33 -10.09
CA LEU A 31 -17.90 -1.58 -11.27
C LEU A 31 -16.61 -0.77 -11.17
N SER A 32 -16.70 0.55 -10.94
CA SER A 32 -15.53 1.42 -10.81
C SER A 32 -14.62 1.04 -9.63
N LEU A 33 -15.20 0.60 -8.52
CA LEU A 33 -14.44 0.14 -7.35
C LEU A 33 -13.66 -1.14 -7.66
N ARG A 34 -14.24 -2.06 -8.42
CA ARG A 34 -13.56 -3.30 -8.83
C ARG A 34 -12.45 -3.05 -9.84
N ASP A 35 -12.63 -2.10 -10.74
CA ASP A 35 -11.59 -1.72 -11.71
C ASP A 35 -10.40 -1.06 -11.03
N THR A 36 -10.66 -0.27 -9.98
CA THR A 36 -9.62 0.47 -9.24
C THR A 36 -8.88 -0.41 -8.23
N TYR A 37 -9.60 -1.17 -7.40
CA TYR A 37 -9.03 -1.89 -6.25
C TYR A 37 -8.93 -3.41 -6.45
N GLY A 38 -9.49 -3.93 -7.53
CA GLY A 38 -9.55 -5.36 -7.83
C GLY A 38 -10.74 -6.06 -7.15
N HIS A 39 -11.26 -7.08 -7.83
CA HIS A 39 -12.46 -7.81 -7.37
C HIS A 39 -12.30 -8.46 -5.99
N THR A 40 -11.21 -9.19 -5.76
CA THR A 40 -10.96 -9.91 -4.50
C THR A 40 -11.02 -8.98 -3.29
N ARG A 41 -10.35 -7.82 -3.39
CA ARG A 41 -10.27 -6.82 -2.32
C ARG A 41 -11.64 -6.28 -1.95
N VAL A 42 -12.45 -5.93 -2.96
CA VAL A 42 -13.81 -5.40 -2.77
C VAL A 42 -14.70 -6.45 -2.10
N VAL A 43 -14.61 -7.72 -2.52
CA VAL A 43 -15.42 -8.81 -1.94
C VAL A 43 -15.04 -9.09 -0.49
N GLU A 44 -13.75 -9.13 -0.17
CA GLU A 44 -13.27 -9.32 1.20
C GLU A 44 -13.79 -8.22 2.14
N LEU A 45 -13.71 -6.96 1.71
CA LEU A 45 -14.21 -5.84 2.51
C LEU A 45 -15.73 -5.88 2.68
N LEU A 46 -16.48 -6.22 1.63
CA LEU A 46 -17.94 -6.37 1.72
C LEU A 46 -18.36 -7.47 2.70
N ARG A 47 -17.63 -8.59 2.74
CA ARG A 47 -17.86 -9.67 3.73
C ARG A 47 -17.63 -9.15 5.14
N GLN A 48 -16.52 -8.46 5.37
CA GLN A 48 -16.21 -7.87 6.67
C GLN A 48 -17.29 -6.88 7.11
N MET A 49 -17.70 -5.98 6.22
CA MET A 49 -18.75 -5.00 6.52
C MET A 49 -20.08 -5.69 6.85
N LEU A 50 -20.46 -6.75 6.13
CA LEU A 50 -21.66 -7.52 6.47
C LEU A 50 -21.59 -8.14 7.87
N ASP A 51 -20.43 -8.68 8.25
CA ASP A 51 -20.25 -9.23 9.59
C ASP A 51 -20.28 -8.13 10.66
N GLU A 52 -19.69 -6.96 10.40
CA GLU A 52 -19.81 -5.78 11.27
C GLU A 52 -21.28 -5.34 11.44
N ALA A 53 -22.05 -5.28 10.36
CA ALA A 53 -23.47 -4.94 10.46
C ALA A 53 -24.26 -5.97 11.29
N ARG A 54 -23.96 -7.27 11.14
CA ARG A 54 -24.60 -8.32 11.94
C ARG A 54 -24.29 -8.17 13.42
N GLU A 55 -23.06 -7.83 13.79
CA GLU A 55 -22.69 -7.59 15.19
C GLU A 55 -23.38 -6.33 15.75
N VAL A 56 -23.47 -5.26 14.96
CA VAL A 56 -24.19 -4.03 15.37
C VAL A 56 -25.69 -4.33 15.56
N ILE A 57 -26.33 -5.06 14.65
CA ILE A 57 -27.75 -5.45 14.83
C ILE A 57 -27.91 -6.30 16.10
N ARG A 58 -26.99 -7.22 16.37
CA ARG A 58 -27.03 -8.07 17.58
C ARG A 58 -26.86 -7.26 18.87
N GLY A 59 -25.95 -6.28 18.88
CA GLY A 59 -25.59 -5.51 20.07
C GLY A 59 -26.47 -4.30 20.35
N SER A 60 -26.80 -3.52 19.31
CA SER A 60 -27.53 -2.24 19.43
C SER A 60 -28.89 -2.23 18.75
N GLN A 61 -29.28 -3.30 18.04
CA GLN A 61 -30.55 -3.38 17.32
C GLN A 61 -30.80 -2.22 16.36
N THR A 62 -29.73 -1.73 15.77
CA THR A 62 -29.75 -0.65 14.78
C THR A 62 -28.96 -1.08 13.56
N LEU A 63 -29.25 -0.46 12.42
CA LEU A 63 -28.36 -0.56 11.26
C LEU A 63 -27.23 0.45 11.41
N PRO A 64 -26.00 0.09 11.04
CA PRO A 64 -24.95 1.06 10.85
C PRO A 64 -25.36 2.13 9.83
N ALA A 65 -24.99 3.39 10.07
CA ALA A 65 -25.34 4.51 9.17
C ALA A 65 -24.86 4.28 7.73
N TRP A 66 -23.72 3.62 7.56
CA TRP A 66 -23.18 3.32 6.24
C TRP A 66 -23.98 2.27 5.45
N CYS A 67 -24.94 1.57 6.05
CA CYS A 67 -25.86 0.68 5.32
C CYS A 67 -26.75 1.43 4.32
N GLU A 68 -26.90 2.75 4.44
CA GLU A 68 -27.57 3.61 3.47
C GLU A 68 -26.81 3.70 2.14
N ASN A 69 -25.47 3.63 2.17
CA ASN A 69 -24.62 3.73 0.99
C ASN A 69 -23.34 2.90 1.12
N TRP A 70 -23.46 1.61 0.77
CA TRP A 70 -22.36 0.66 0.83
C TRP A 70 -21.19 1.03 -0.08
N ALA A 71 -21.47 1.54 -1.28
CA ALA A 71 -20.43 1.87 -2.25
C ALA A 71 -19.54 3.02 -1.74
N GLN A 72 -20.15 4.06 -1.16
CA GLN A 72 -19.41 5.18 -0.57
C GLN A 72 -18.54 4.74 0.60
N GLU A 73 -19.05 3.89 1.49
CA GLU A 73 -18.28 3.40 2.63
C GLU A 73 -17.13 2.48 2.19
N VAL A 74 -17.37 1.61 1.20
CA VAL A 74 -16.31 0.77 0.60
C VAL A 74 -15.21 1.64 0.00
N ASP A 75 -15.58 2.65 -0.78
CA ASP A 75 -14.60 3.58 -1.36
C ASP A 75 -13.80 4.32 -0.29
N ALA A 76 -14.45 4.82 0.74
CA ALA A 76 -13.80 5.53 1.84
C ALA A 76 -12.80 4.64 2.59
N ARG A 77 -13.18 3.40 2.91
CA ARG A 77 -12.30 2.43 3.59
C ARG A 77 -11.14 2.01 2.71
N LEU A 78 -11.40 1.66 1.44
CA LEU A 78 -10.35 1.26 0.50
C LEU A 78 -9.40 2.42 0.20
N THR A 79 -9.90 3.64 0.03
CA THR A 79 -9.06 4.84 -0.13
C THR A 79 -8.14 5.02 1.07
N LYS A 80 -8.67 4.87 2.28
CA LYS A 80 -7.89 5.00 3.53
C LYS A 80 -6.82 3.91 3.64
N GLU A 81 -7.14 2.68 3.27
CA GLU A 81 -6.20 1.55 3.29
C GLU A 81 -5.16 1.62 2.16
N ALA A 82 -5.55 2.12 0.98
CA ALA A 82 -4.67 2.28 -0.17
C ALA A 82 -3.68 3.43 0.00
N GLN A 83 -3.85 4.28 1.02
CA GLN A 83 -2.85 5.30 1.32
C GLN A 83 -1.53 4.64 1.73
N SER A 84 -0.49 4.86 0.92
CA SER A 84 0.89 4.44 1.22
C SER A 84 1.27 4.84 2.64
N ALA A 85 1.89 3.89 3.36
CA ALA A 85 2.50 4.16 4.66
C ALA A 85 3.61 5.21 4.56
N LEU A 86 4.22 5.35 3.38
CA LEU A 86 5.23 6.37 3.08
C LEU A 86 4.56 7.50 2.30
N ARG A 87 4.50 8.68 2.91
CA ARG A 87 3.95 9.89 2.29
C ARG A 87 5.01 11.00 2.28
N PRO A 88 5.02 11.84 1.24
CA PRO A 88 5.80 13.07 1.27
C PRO A 88 5.36 13.95 2.45
N VAL A 89 6.33 14.57 3.11
CA VAL A 89 6.09 15.53 4.20
C VAL A 89 6.89 16.79 3.96
N ILE A 90 6.40 17.93 4.46
CA ILE A 90 7.16 19.18 4.48
C ILE A 90 7.99 19.19 5.78
N ASN A 91 9.31 19.20 5.65
CA ASN A 91 10.20 19.26 6.80
C ASN A 91 10.31 20.70 7.33
N LEU A 92 9.61 21.00 8.43
CA LEU A 92 9.65 22.29 9.12
C LEU A 92 10.55 22.30 10.37
N THR A 93 11.35 21.25 10.58
CA THR A 93 12.20 21.11 11.78
C THR A 93 13.50 21.92 11.70
N GLY A 94 13.87 22.42 10.52
CA GLY A 94 15.18 23.02 10.26
C GLY A 94 16.33 22.01 10.17
N THR A 95 16.09 20.71 10.36
CA THR A 95 17.11 19.66 10.26
C THR A 95 17.24 19.17 8.82
N VAL A 96 18.40 19.42 8.18
CA VAL A 96 18.66 19.01 6.79
C VAL A 96 18.72 17.48 6.63
N LEU A 97 19.52 16.78 7.44
CA LEU A 97 19.64 15.31 7.42
C LEU A 97 18.75 14.66 8.48
N HIS A 98 17.44 14.67 8.25
CA HIS A 98 16.48 14.17 9.22
C HIS A 98 16.34 12.64 9.14
N THR A 99 16.87 11.92 10.13
CA THR A 99 16.93 10.45 10.13
C THR A 99 15.57 9.77 10.02
N ASN A 100 14.54 10.32 10.67
CA ASN A 100 13.17 9.78 10.59
C ASN A 100 12.42 10.16 9.30
N LEU A 101 12.91 11.14 8.53
CA LEU A 101 12.28 11.60 7.29
C LEU A 101 13.08 11.21 6.04
N GLY A 102 13.98 10.23 6.15
CA GLY A 102 14.69 9.69 4.99
C GLY A 102 16.04 10.34 4.67
N ARG A 103 16.60 11.16 5.57
CA ARG A 103 17.94 11.78 5.43
C ARG A 103 18.01 12.72 4.21
N ALA A 104 18.99 12.52 3.33
CA ALA A 104 19.24 13.37 2.19
C ALA A 104 18.21 13.10 1.09
N LEU A 105 17.62 14.17 0.54
CA LEU A 105 16.86 14.09 -0.69
C LEU A 105 17.80 13.79 -1.86
N GLN A 106 17.34 12.95 -2.78
CA GLN A 106 18.08 12.65 -4.00
C GLN A 106 17.93 13.79 -5.01
N ALA A 107 18.99 14.03 -5.77
CA ALA A 107 18.90 14.93 -6.93
C ALA A 107 18.02 14.31 -8.01
N GLU A 108 17.32 15.14 -8.79
CA GLU A 108 16.37 14.66 -9.81
C GLU A 108 17.03 13.72 -10.82
N ALA A 109 18.24 14.05 -11.29
CA ALA A 109 19.02 13.19 -12.17
C ALA A 109 19.29 11.78 -11.59
N ALA A 110 19.43 11.67 -10.27
CA ALA A 110 19.62 10.37 -9.61
C ALA A 110 18.30 9.58 -9.55
N VAL A 111 17.17 10.27 -9.33
CA VAL A 111 15.83 9.67 -9.36
C VAL A 111 15.51 9.14 -10.76
N GLU A 112 15.76 9.94 -11.79
CA GLU A 112 15.58 9.57 -13.20
C GLU A 112 16.42 8.35 -13.59
N ALA A 113 17.71 8.33 -13.23
CA ALA A 113 18.60 7.21 -13.52
C ALA A 113 18.11 5.90 -12.89
N VAL A 114 17.66 5.94 -11.62
CA VAL A 114 17.08 4.77 -10.95
C VAL A 114 15.77 4.33 -11.63
N ALA A 115 14.90 5.28 -11.96
CA ALA A 115 13.65 4.99 -12.65
C ALA A 115 13.89 4.32 -14.01
N GLN A 116 14.90 4.74 -14.76
CA GLN A 116 15.29 4.12 -16.02
C GLN A 116 15.81 2.70 -15.81
N ALA A 117 16.72 2.50 -14.84
CA ALA A 117 17.28 1.19 -14.53
C ALA A 117 16.22 0.18 -14.06
N MET A 118 15.16 0.64 -13.39
CA MET A 118 14.07 -0.21 -12.90
C MET A 118 13.05 -0.59 -13.98
N ARG A 119 13.04 0.09 -15.14
CA ARG A 119 12.06 -0.13 -16.21
C ARG A 119 12.46 -1.22 -17.21
N SER A 120 13.69 -1.72 -17.15
CA SER A 120 14.19 -2.70 -18.12
C SER A 120 15.26 -3.58 -17.48
N PRO A 121 15.50 -4.80 -18.00
CA PRO A 121 16.68 -5.56 -17.64
C PRO A 121 17.94 -4.72 -17.93
N VAL A 122 18.84 -4.65 -16.96
CA VAL A 122 20.12 -3.94 -17.08
C VAL A 122 21.29 -4.91 -16.94
N THR A 123 22.45 -4.52 -17.43
CA THR A 123 23.72 -5.26 -17.32
C THR A 123 24.30 -5.19 -15.90
N LEU A 124 23.49 -5.54 -14.89
CA LEU A 124 23.86 -5.41 -13.48
C LEU A 124 25.03 -6.33 -13.12
N GLU A 125 25.01 -7.58 -13.58
CA GLU A 125 26.11 -8.54 -13.39
C GLU A 125 26.54 -9.15 -14.73
N TYR A 126 26.48 -8.35 -15.80
CA TYR A 126 26.80 -8.82 -17.15
C TYR A 126 27.87 -7.92 -17.76
N ASP A 127 28.99 -8.53 -18.16
CA ASP A 127 30.07 -7.86 -18.87
C ASP A 127 29.81 -7.92 -20.37
N LEU A 128 29.74 -6.75 -21.02
CA LEU A 128 29.49 -6.65 -22.46
C LEU A 128 30.73 -6.98 -23.30
N ASP A 129 31.93 -6.84 -22.73
CA ASP A 129 33.19 -7.07 -23.45
C ASP A 129 33.53 -8.57 -23.50
N ASP A 130 33.36 -9.28 -22.37
CA ASP A 130 33.65 -10.72 -22.26
C ASP A 130 32.38 -11.61 -22.37
N ALA A 131 31.21 -11.02 -22.63
CA ALA A 131 29.90 -11.70 -22.73
C ALA A 131 29.61 -12.67 -21.57
N GLY A 132 30.10 -12.32 -20.38
CA GLY A 132 30.16 -13.18 -19.19
C GLY A 132 29.58 -12.52 -17.95
N ARG A 133 29.71 -13.22 -16.81
CA ARG A 133 29.27 -12.66 -15.53
C ARG A 133 30.23 -11.58 -15.05
N GLY A 134 29.72 -10.37 -14.88
CA GLY A 134 30.45 -9.22 -14.34
C GLY A 134 30.17 -8.95 -12.87
N HIS A 135 30.90 -7.99 -12.29
CA HIS A 135 30.66 -7.49 -10.93
C HIS A 135 29.87 -6.18 -10.97
N ARG A 136 28.70 -6.16 -10.31
CA ARG A 136 27.79 -5.00 -10.27
C ARG A 136 28.41 -3.70 -9.76
N ASP A 137 29.38 -3.81 -8.86
CA ASP A 137 29.96 -2.67 -8.16
C ASP A 137 31.20 -2.11 -8.88
N ARG A 138 31.71 -2.78 -9.92
CA ARG A 138 32.99 -2.46 -10.58
C ARG A 138 33.04 -1.03 -11.12
N ALA A 139 32.01 -0.60 -11.82
CA ALA A 139 31.93 0.75 -12.39
C ALA A 139 31.90 1.83 -11.29
N LEU A 140 31.20 1.56 -10.18
CA LEU A 140 31.13 2.48 -9.05
C LEU A 140 32.44 2.52 -8.28
N ALA A 141 33.08 1.37 -8.05
CA ALA A 141 34.38 1.28 -7.37
C ALA A 141 35.45 2.09 -8.12
N GLN A 142 35.54 1.96 -9.45
CA GLN A 142 36.46 2.76 -10.27
C GLN A 142 36.19 4.26 -10.17
N LEU A 143 34.92 4.68 -10.15
CA LEU A 143 34.57 6.08 -9.97
C LEU A 143 34.97 6.59 -8.58
N LEU A 144 34.73 5.80 -7.53
CA LEU A 144 35.12 6.14 -6.17
C LEU A 144 36.64 6.29 -6.05
N CYS A 145 37.44 5.33 -6.56
CA CYS A 145 38.90 5.43 -6.56
C CYS A 145 39.40 6.69 -7.28
N ARG A 146 38.76 7.08 -8.40
CA ARG A 146 39.12 8.33 -9.10
C ARG A 146 38.84 9.59 -8.28
N ILE A 147 37.75 9.61 -7.51
CA ILE A 147 37.37 10.79 -6.71
C ILE A 147 38.16 10.85 -5.40
N THR A 148 38.43 9.71 -4.78
CA THR A 148 39.08 9.63 -3.47
C THR A 148 40.61 9.48 -3.53
N GLY A 149 41.15 9.01 -4.66
CA GLY A 149 42.55 8.61 -4.80
C GLY A 149 42.90 7.29 -4.12
N ALA A 150 41.90 6.53 -3.63
CA ALA A 150 42.11 5.23 -3.02
C ALA A 150 42.54 4.16 -4.04
N GLU A 151 43.27 3.14 -3.58
CA GLU A 151 43.68 2.01 -4.43
C GLU A 151 42.50 1.12 -4.86
N ASP A 152 41.51 0.96 -3.98
CA ASP A 152 40.31 0.16 -4.21
C ASP A 152 39.12 0.69 -3.39
N ALA A 153 37.90 0.30 -3.80
CA ALA A 153 36.66 0.72 -3.15
C ALA A 153 35.62 -0.42 -3.15
N CYS A 154 35.02 -0.65 -1.99
CA CYS A 154 33.94 -1.63 -1.81
C CYS A 154 32.65 -0.94 -1.36
N ILE A 155 31.52 -1.33 -1.95
CA ILE A 155 30.20 -0.80 -1.65
C ILE A 155 29.42 -1.85 -0.86
N VAL A 156 28.92 -1.44 0.31
CA VAL A 156 28.04 -2.26 1.15
C VAL A 156 26.73 -1.51 1.40
N ASN A 157 25.68 -2.26 1.75
CA ASN A 157 24.33 -1.72 1.91
C ASN A 157 24.26 -0.48 2.82
N ASN A 158 24.91 -0.53 3.98
CA ASN A 158 24.98 0.60 4.90
C ASN A 158 26.18 0.49 5.85
N MET A 159 26.56 1.61 6.44
CA MET A 159 27.65 1.71 7.42
C MET A 159 27.21 1.25 8.83
N ARG A 160 26.55 0.09 8.95
CA ARG A 160 26.20 -0.51 10.25
C ARG A 160 27.17 -1.60 10.71
N ARG A 161 28.09 -2.02 9.85
CA ARG A 161 29.13 -3.01 10.16
C ARG A 161 30.44 -2.56 9.53
N ARG A 162 31.52 -2.59 10.31
CA ARG A 162 32.88 -2.31 9.84
C ARG A 162 33.28 -3.44 8.90
N CYS A 163 33.76 -3.12 7.70
CA CYS A 163 34.50 -4.08 6.89
C CYS A 163 35.76 -4.44 7.70
N TYR A 164 35.90 -5.71 8.06
CA TYR A 164 37.14 -6.28 8.60
C TYR A 164 37.98 -6.78 7.44
#